data_AF-A0A938NHG0-F1
#
_entry.id   AF-A0A938NHG0-F1
#
_cell.length_a   1.000
_cell.length_b   1.000
_cell.length_c   1.000
_cell.angle_alpha   90.00
_cell.angle_beta   90.00
_cell.angle_gamma   90.00
#
_symmetry.space_group_name_H-M   'P 1'
#
loop_
_entity.id
_entity.type
_entity.pdbx_description
1 polymer ?
#
loop_
_entity_poly.entity_id
_entity_poly.type
_entity_poly.pdbx_seq_one_letter_code
_entity_poly.pdbx_strand_id
1 'polypeptide(L)'
;MRNRQILLVLSVLLACLPARGAGQVAGLDSVANAALERALELLELRAEELSFDKFYAPDDTFRLAAVEGLMADPLSLPSWQDALVADLTAAQRDPAALLTRLGNLLAVDPPVQPAGLPPAGRFPLPPAPPSAWLPAPGRVSVAAPDTRGARALRKQLERAADAFVDSLRVAERELERAFAGLAPADRDSLLLIAPAFWAGWDDEDPTALALRGALHRELAIAADTVGIAIDENLVLDLAARVDRAALIAAAQRFQAALGALLAAGDPEAPLPARKHMEGVVGAIVGTRETPWGLLVLGGPGPNRYEAAALARIAFLIEPGGDDVYAGRAASALGGLTRPFGALVDLAGDDLYAGEGRAFALGGALLGVAALIDAAGEDRYIGGDGTLGAGFFG
;
A
#
# COMPACT_ATOMS: atom_id res chain seq x y z
N MET A 1 -37.14 -57.35 0.64
CA MET A 1 -36.07 -57.63 1.61
C MET A 1 -34.65 -57.63 1.00
N ARG A 2 -34.47 -57.99 -0.27
CA ARG A 2 -33.15 -58.13 -0.93
C ARG A 2 -32.42 -56.81 -1.24
N ASN A 3 -33.12 -55.69 -1.42
CA ASN A 3 -32.50 -54.36 -1.69
C ASN A 3 -32.02 -53.61 -0.43
N ARG A 4 -32.56 -53.92 0.76
CA ARG A 4 -32.10 -53.29 2.02
C ARG A 4 -30.78 -53.88 2.53
N GLN A 5 -30.49 -55.14 2.20
CA GLN A 5 -29.22 -55.78 2.57
C GLN A 5 -28.05 -55.30 1.69
N ILE A 6 -28.29 -54.98 0.41
CA ILE A 6 -27.25 -54.43 -0.49
C ILE A 6 -26.86 -53.00 -0.06
N LEU A 7 -27.83 -52.17 0.34
CA LEU A 7 -27.56 -50.82 0.86
C LEU A 7 -26.80 -50.85 2.20
N LEU A 8 -27.12 -51.79 3.10
CA LEU A 8 -26.44 -51.93 4.39
C LEU A 8 -25.00 -52.46 4.23
N VAL A 9 -24.76 -53.34 3.25
CA VAL A 9 -23.42 -53.86 2.93
C VAL A 9 -22.56 -52.80 2.22
N LEU A 10 -23.15 -51.95 1.37
CA LEU A 10 -22.44 -50.81 0.78
C LEU A 10 -22.06 -49.74 1.82
N SER A 11 -22.93 -49.46 2.80
CA SER A 11 -22.62 -48.50 3.87
C SER A 11 -21.58 -49.02 4.86
N VAL A 12 -21.53 -50.33 5.11
CA VAL A 12 -20.47 -50.96 5.93
C VAL A 12 -19.14 -51.07 5.15
N LEU A 13 -19.17 -51.29 3.83
CA LEU A 13 -17.95 -51.27 2.99
C LEU A 13 -17.36 -49.87 2.83
N LEU A 14 -18.17 -48.80 2.80
CA LEU A 14 -17.65 -47.43 2.86
C LEU A 14 -16.99 -47.10 4.22
N ALA A 15 -17.44 -47.74 5.31
CA ALA A 15 -16.87 -47.58 6.66
C ALA A 15 -15.61 -48.41 6.91
N CYS A 16 -15.22 -49.30 5.97
CA CYS A 16 -13.98 -50.10 6.03
C CYS A 16 -12.93 -49.68 5.00
N LEU A 17 -13.11 -48.54 4.33
CA LEU A 17 -11.98 -47.89 3.66
C LEU A 17 -10.99 -47.49 4.75
N PRO A 18 -9.69 -47.86 4.65
CA PRO A 18 -8.69 -47.34 5.59
C PRO A 18 -8.82 -45.83 5.60
N ALA A 19 -8.75 -45.23 6.80
CA ALA A 19 -8.63 -43.79 6.95
C ALA A 19 -7.58 -43.34 5.94
N ARG A 20 -7.97 -42.54 4.95
CA ARG A 20 -6.98 -41.91 4.09
C ARG A 20 -6.15 -41.09 5.05
N GLY A 21 -4.89 -41.47 5.28
CA GLY A 21 -3.92 -40.57 5.89
C GLY A 21 -3.94 -39.25 5.12
N ALA A 22 -3.43 -38.17 5.70
CA ALA A 22 -3.48 -36.83 5.11
C ALA A 22 -2.96 -36.75 3.64
N GLY A 23 -2.35 -37.81 3.14
CA GLY A 23 -1.66 -37.83 1.87
C GLY A 23 -0.38 -37.01 2.02
N GLN A 24 0.45 -37.04 0.98
CA GLN A 24 1.61 -36.15 0.97
C GLN A 24 1.09 -34.71 0.78
N VAL A 25 1.18 -33.90 1.83
CA VAL A 25 0.83 -32.48 1.80
C VAL A 25 1.89 -31.74 0.98
N ALA A 26 1.44 -31.03 -0.05
CA ALA A 26 2.30 -30.26 -0.93
C ALA A 26 2.97 -29.09 -0.18
N GLY A 27 4.25 -28.85 -0.46
CA GLY A 27 5.06 -27.83 0.25
C GLY A 27 5.71 -28.32 1.55
N LEU A 28 5.35 -29.51 2.04
CA LEU A 28 6.05 -30.14 3.18
C LEU A 28 7.09 -31.15 2.70
N ASP A 29 8.23 -31.20 3.41
CA ASP A 29 9.21 -32.27 3.21
C ASP A 29 8.71 -33.61 3.77
N SER A 30 9.47 -34.68 3.54
CA SER A 30 9.08 -36.03 3.97
C SER A 30 9.01 -36.19 5.49
N VAL A 31 9.84 -35.46 6.23
CA VAL A 31 9.89 -35.55 7.70
C VAL A 31 8.68 -34.82 8.29
N ALA A 32 8.38 -33.62 7.79
CA ALA A 32 7.22 -32.83 8.17
C ALA A 32 5.91 -33.55 7.84
N ASN A 33 5.81 -34.19 6.67
CA ASN A 33 4.66 -35.02 6.31
C ASN A 33 4.44 -36.19 7.28
N ALA A 34 5.51 -36.94 7.60
CA ALA A 34 5.41 -38.05 8.54
C ALA A 34 5.05 -37.58 9.96
N ALA A 35 5.58 -36.43 10.38
CA ALA A 35 5.27 -35.84 11.67
C ALA A 35 3.81 -35.37 11.75
N LEU A 36 3.29 -34.74 10.69
CA LEU A 36 1.89 -34.31 10.59
C LEU A 36 0.95 -35.50 10.63
N GLU A 37 1.21 -36.54 9.83
CA GLU A 37 0.41 -37.76 9.82
C GLU A 37 0.36 -38.37 11.23
N ARG A 38 1.51 -38.46 11.90
CA ARG A 38 1.58 -38.98 13.26
C ARG A 38 0.84 -38.09 14.28
N ALA A 39 0.88 -36.78 14.12
CA ALA A 39 0.16 -35.85 15.00
C ALA A 39 -1.36 -36.01 14.84
N LEU A 40 -1.85 -36.14 13.61
CA LEU A 40 -3.27 -36.37 13.34
C LEU A 40 -3.76 -37.70 13.93
N GLU A 41 -2.97 -38.76 13.80
CA GLU A 41 -3.27 -40.04 14.46
C GLU A 41 -3.37 -39.91 15.99
N LEU A 42 -2.43 -39.18 16.62
CA LEU A 42 -2.41 -39.00 18.08
C LEU A 42 -3.57 -38.13 18.58
N LEU A 43 -4.03 -37.19 17.76
CA LEU A 43 -5.18 -36.33 18.07
C LEU A 43 -6.52 -36.97 17.68
N GLU A 44 -6.49 -38.16 17.07
CA GLU A 44 -7.67 -38.84 16.52
C GLU A 44 -8.46 -37.98 15.52
N LEU A 45 -7.73 -37.14 14.75
CA LEU A 45 -8.29 -36.24 13.74
C LEU A 45 -8.00 -36.75 12.33
N ARG A 46 -8.97 -36.56 11.43
CA ARG A 46 -8.76 -36.70 9.98
C ARG A 46 -8.31 -35.36 9.40
N ALA A 47 -7.59 -35.41 8.28
CA ALA A 47 -7.13 -34.21 7.59
C ALA A 47 -8.28 -33.26 7.22
N GLU A 48 -9.44 -33.80 6.84
CA GLU A 48 -10.63 -33.03 6.51
C GLU A 48 -11.28 -32.35 7.72
N GLU A 49 -10.92 -32.74 8.95
CA GLU A 49 -11.45 -32.17 10.19
C GLU A 49 -10.62 -30.99 10.71
N LEU A 50 -9.54 -30.62 10.00
CA LEU A 50 -8.72 -29.47 10.34
C LEU A 50 -9.33 -28.14 9.92
N SER A 51 -10.32 -28.14 9.00
CA SER A 51 -10.98 -26.92 8.55
C SER A 51 -11.61 -26.19 9.73
N PHE A 52 -11.52 -24.86 9.76
CA PHE A 52 -12.10 -24.07 10.83
C PHE A 52 -13.63 -24.03 10.70
N ASP A 53 -14.33 -24.69 11.64
CA ASP A 53 -15.78 -24.74 11.64
C ASP A 53 -16.37 -23.52 12.39
N LYS A 54 -17.11 -22.68 11.67
CA LYS A 54 -17.57 -21.35 12.13
C LYS A 54 -18.68 -21.40 13.18
N PHE A 55 -19.17 -22.58 13.59
CA PHE A 55 -20.28 -22.67 14.54
C PHE A 55 -20.01 -22.08 15.93
N TYR A 56 -18.75 -21.77 16.28
CA TYR A 56 -18.35 -21.32 17.62
C TYR A 56 -17.88 -19.87 17.72
N ALA A 57 -17.74 -19.14 16.59
CA ALA A 57 -17.27 -17.76 16.58
C ALA A 57 -18.30 -16.84 15.91
N PRO A 58 -18.55 -15.63 16.45
CA PRO A 58 -19.33 -14.62 15.73
C PRO A 58 -18.69 -14.33 14.37
N ASP A 59 -19.53 -14.02 13.36
CA ASP A 59 -19.04 -13.65 12.04
C ASP A 59 -18.19 -12.39 12.14
N ASP A 60 -16.94 -12.51 11.68
CA ASP A 60 -16.01 -11.40 11.56
C ASP A 60 -16.49 -10.49 10.42
N THR A 61 -16.63 -9.19 10.69
CA THR A 61 -17.08 -8.21 9.69
C THR A 61 -16.02 -7.95 8.63
N PHE A 62 -14.76 -8.34 8.89
CA PHE A 62 -13.64 -8.17 7.99
C PHE A 62 -12.76 -9.42 7.88
N ARG A 63 -12.79 -10.10 6.73
CA ARG A 63 -11.85 -11.21 6.46
C ARG A 63 -11.37 -11.22 5.03
N LEU A 64 -10.06 -11.36 4.84
CA LEU A 64 -9.47 -11.51 3.51
C LEU A 64 -9.87 -12.86 2.90
N ALA A 65 -10.14 -12.89 1.60
CA ALA A 65 -10.49 -14.12 0.88
C ALA A 65 -9.37 -15.18 0.97
N ALA A 66 -8.11 -14.75 1.02
CA ALA A 66 -6.98 -15.65 1.24
C ALA A 66 -7.05 -16.34 2.60
N VAL A 67 -7.40 -15.61 3.66
CA VAL A 67 -7.55 -16.16 5.01
C VAL A 67 -8.72 -17.14 5.07
N GLU A 68 -9.86 -16.80 4.47
CA GLU A 68 -11.02 -17.69 4.37
C GLU A 68 -10.67 -19.01 3.67
N GLY A 69 -9.94 -18.94 2.54
CA GLY A 69 -9.49 -20.13 1.82
C GLY A 69 -8.53 -21.00 2.64
N LEU A 70 -7.57 -20.37 3.34
CA LEU A 70 -6.62 -21.08 4.22
C LEU A 70 -7.29 -21.67 5.45
N MET A 71 -8.34 -21.04 5.99
CA MET A 71 -9.12 -21.59 7.10
C MET A 71 -9.98 -22.77 6.66
N ALA A 72 -10.48 -22.76 5.42
CA ALA A 72 -11.25 -23.86 4.84
C ALA A 72 -10.37 -25.08 4.51
N ASP A 73 -9.12 -24.86 4.10
CA ASP A 73 -8.12 -25.92 3.85
C ASP A 73 -6.74 -25.54 4.41
N PRO A 74 -6.50 -25.75 5.72
CA PRO A 74 -5.24 -25.36 6.36
C PRO A 74 -4.02 -26.13 5.84
N LEU A 75 -4.22 -27.32 5.29
CA LEU A 75 -3.13 -28.13 4.72
C LEU A 75 -2.62 -27.56 3.39
N SER A 76 -3.36 -26.65 2.75
CA SER A 76 -2.89 -25.93 1.57
C SER A 76 -1.83 -24.86 1.88
N LEU A 77 -1.74 -24.40 3.14
CA LEU A 77 -0.90 -23.27 3.56
C LEU A 77 0.56 -23.36 3.12
N PRO A 78 1.28 -24.50 3.27
CA PRO A 78 2.69 -24.58 2.88
C PRO A 78 2.89 -24.32 1.38
N SER A 79 2.07 -24.98 0.54
CA SER A 79 2.13 -24.77 -0.91
C SER A 79 1.70 -23.37 -1.34
N TRP A 80 0.72 -22.77 -0.64
CA TRP A 80 0.28 -21.40 -0.88
C TRP A 80 1.39 -20.40 -0.54
N GLN A 81 2.07 -20.60 0.59
CA GLN A 81 3.20 -19.77 1.02
C GLN A 81 4.35 -19.83 0.00
N ASP A 82 4.74 -21.03 -0.45
CA ASP A 82 5.79 -21.20 -1.46
C ASP A 82 5.44 -20.46 -2.77
N ALA A 83 4.18 -20.61 -3.23
CA ALA A 83 3.70 -19.94 -4.44
C ALA A 83 3.66 -18.41 -4.28
N LEU A 84 3.21 -17.92 -3.12
CA LEU A 84 3.16 -16.50 -2.81
C LEU A 84 4.56 -15.89 -2.80
N VAL A 85 5.52 -16.53 -2.10
CA VAL A 85 6.91 -16.06 -2.03
C VAL A 85 7.52 -16.03 -3.43
N ALA A 86 7.30 -17.05 -4.25
CA ALA A 86 7.80 -17.09 -5.62
C ALA A 86 7.22 -15.96 -6.49
N ASP A 87 5.90 -15.71 -6.42
CA ASP A 87 5.23 -14.66 -7.18
C ASP A 87 5.67 -13.25 -6.74
N LEU A 88 5.73 -12.98 -5.43
CA LEU A 88 6.21 -11.69 -4.91
C LEU A 88 7.69 -11.46 -5.24
N THR A 89 8.54 -12.49 -5.12
CA THR A 89 9.96 -12.40 -5.48
C THR A 89 10.15 -12.10 -6.97
N ALA A 90 9.29 -12.67 -7.84
CA ALA A 90 9.32 -12.40 -9.27
C ALA A 90 8.87 -10.97 -9.59
N ALA A 91 7.92 -10.42 -8.83
CA ALA A 91 7.37 -9.09 -9.03
C ALA A 91 8.14 -7.97 -8.33
N GLN A 92 8.98 -8.26 -7.33
CA GLN A 92 9.58 -7.25 -6.43
C GLN A 92 10.41 -6.17 -7.14
N ARG A 93 10.92 -6.45 -8.35
CA ARG A 93 11.72 -5.50 -9.15
C ARG A 93 10.88 -4.60 -10.05
N ASP A 94 9.59 -4.88 -10.13
CA ASP A 94 8.62 -4.10 -10.91
C ASP A 94 7.53 -3.59 -9.95
N PRO A 95 7.64 -2.34 -9.48
CA PRO A 95 6.67 -1.76 -8.54
C PRO A 95 5.21 -1.83 -9.02
N ALA A 96 4.96 -1.73 -10.33
CA ALA A 96 3.61 -1.83 -10.89
C ALA A 96 3.08 -3.27 -10.77
N ALA A 97 3.92 -4.25 -11.09
CA ALA A 97 3.60 -5.66 -10.92
C ALA A 97 3.39 -6.00 -9.45
N LEU A 98 4.28 -5.55 -8.56
CA LEU A 98 4.22 -5.76 -7.12
C LEU A 98 2.93 -5.19 -6.53
N LEU A 99 2.61 -3.92 -6.82
CA LEU A 99 1.37 -3.29 -6.35
C LEU A 99 0.12 -4.06 -6.81
N THR A 100 0.14 -4.56 -8.04
CA THR A 100 -0.95 -5.39 -8.57
C THR A 100 -1.06 -6.72 -7.82
N ARG A 101 0.06 -7.37 -7.47
CA ARG A 101 0.05 -8.62 -6.67
C ARG A 101 -0.47 -8.37 -5.27
N LEU A 102 0.03 -7.34 -4.59
CA LEU A 102 -0.41 -6.97 -3.25
C LEU A 102 -1.91 -6.62 -3.25
N GLY A 103 -2.39 -5.87 -4.25
CA GLY A 103 -3.82 -5.57 -4.40
C GLY A 103 -4.69 -6.83 -4.50
N ASN A 104 -4.24 -7.86 -5.21
CA ASN A 104 -4.97 -9.12 -5.30
C ASN A 104 -5.03 -9.88 -3.96
N LEU A 105 -4.00 -9.77 -3.11
CA LEU A 105 -3.98 -10.39 -1.78
C LEU A 105 -4.95 -9.72 -0.80
N LEU A 106 -5.19 -8.42 -0.98
CA LEU A 106 -6.10 -7.63 -0.15
C LEU A 106 -7.57 -7.82 -0.54
N ALA A 107 -7.88 -8.71 -1.50
CA ALA A 107 -9.26 -9.03 -1.83
C ALA A 107 -10.00 -9.60 -0.60
N VAL A 108 -11.08 -8.93 -0.20
CA VAL A 108 -12.01 -9.43 0.81
C VAL A 108 -13.11 -10.21 0.09
N ASP A 109 -13.44 -11.38 0.62
CA ASP A 109 -14.64 -12.09 0.20
C ASP A 109 -15.84 -11.21 0.60
N PRO A 110 -16.78 -10.88 -0.30
CA PRO A 110 -17.77 -9.84 0.01
C PRO A 110 -18.52 -10.17 1.31
N PRO A 111 -18.97 -9.15 2.06
CA PRO A 111 -19.90 -9.41 3.15
C PRO A 111 -21.12 -10.07 2.52
N VAL A 112 -21.40 -11.30 2.94
CA VAL A 112 -22.50 -12.18 2.51
C VAL A 112 -23.50 -11.51 1.56
N GLN A 113 -23.56 -11.92 0.29
CA GLN A 113 -24.75 -11.79 -0.55
C GLN A 113 -24.91 -13.01 -1.49
N PRO A 114 -26.18 -13.35 -1.85
CA PRO A 114 -26.72 -14.71 -1.89
C PRO A 114 -26.29 -15.56 -3.10
N ALA A 115 -26.59 -16.85 -3.01
CA ALA A 115 -26.37 -17.88 -4.04
C ALA A 115 -26.45 -17.38 -5.49
N GLY A 116 -25.35 -17.54 -6.24
CA GLY A 116 -25.32 -17.32 -7.68
C GLY A 116 -24.08 -16.63 -8.26
N LEU A 117 -23.08 -16.27 -7.45
CA LEU A 117 -21.84 -15.67 -7.96
C LEU A 117 -20.75 -16.73 -8.26
N PRO A 118 -19.96 -16.55 -9.34
CA PRO A 118 -18.92 -17.51 -9.75
C PRO A 118 -17.69 -17.45 -8.82
N PRO A 119 -16.89 -18.55 -8.76
CA PRO A 119 -15.74 -18.66 -7.87
C PRO A 119 -14.63 -17.67 -8.23
N ALA A 120 -13.83 -17.33 -7.20
CA ALA A 120 -12.74 -16.36 -7.24
C ALA A 120 -11.78 -16.56 -8.41
N GLY A 121 -11.31 -15.43 -8.96
CA GLY A 121 -10.26 -15.38 -9.96
C GLY A 121 -10.72 -14.87 -11.32
N ARG A 122 -10.66 -13.54 -11.49
CA ARG A 122 -10.26 -12.79 -12.70
C ARG A 122 -10.89 -11.40 -12.64
N PHE A 123 -10.15 -10.43 -12.11
CA PHE A 123 -10.28 -9.08 -12.64
C PHE A 123 -9.63 -9.08 -14.03
N PRO A 124 -10.36 -8.83 -15.13
CA PRO A 124 -9.74 -8.66 -16.43
C PRO A 124 -8.92 -7.37 -16.39
N LEU A 125 -7.60 -7.51 -16.29
CA LEU A 125 -6.66 -6.38 -16.31
C LEU A 125 -6.32 -6.00 -17.76
N PRO A 126 -6.16 -4.70 -18.06
CA PRO A 126 -5.39 -4.30 -19.23
C PRO A 126 -3.92 -4.73 -19.07
N PRO A 127 -3.20 -5.04 -20.16
CA PRO A 127 -1.77 -5.36 -20.07
C PRO A 127 -1.00 -4.17 -19.51
N ALA A 128 -0.19 -4.41 -18.48
CA ALA A 128 0.74 -3.43 -17.95
C ALA A 128 1.75 -3.05 -19.04
N PRO A 129 2.06 -1.75 -19.23
CA PRO A 129 3.17 -1.36 -20.10
C PRO A 129 4.49 -1.94 -19.54
N PRO A 130 5.41 -2.40 -20.41
CA PRO A 130 6.66 -3.02 -19.97
C PRO A 130 7.53 -2.06 -19.16
N SER A 131 8.18 -2.63 -18.14
CA SER A 131 8.89 -1.90 -17.12
C SER A 131 10.31 -1.47 -17.52
N ALA A 132 10.48 -0.16 -17.73
CA ALA A 132 11.77 0.53 -17.80
C ALA A 132 11.73 1.82 -16.94
N TRP A 133 11.34 1.69 -15.66
CA TRP A 133 10.89 2.84 -14.84
C TRP A 133 12.01 3.54 -14.06
N LEU A 134 13.19 2.93 -13.94
CA LEU A 134 14.37 3.58 -13.39
C LEU A 134 15.49 3.50 -14.43
N PRO A 135 16.10 4.64 -14.84
CA PRO A 135 17.33 4.58 -15.60
C PRO A 135 18.36 3.76 -14.79
N ALA A 136 19.11 2.89 -15.46
CA ALA A 136 20.17 2.14 -14.80
C ALA A 136 21.12 3.13 -14.10
N PRO A 137 21.59 2.83 -12.87
CA PRO A 137 22.50 3.71 -12.14
C PRO A 137 23.73 3.95 -13.00
N GLY A 138 23.86 5.18 -13.46
CA GLY A 138 24.88 5.58 -14.40
C GLY A 138 24.82 7.09 -14.51
N ARG A 139 25.94 7.75 -14.21
CA ARG A 139 26.12 9.17 -14.50
C ARG A 139 25.82 9.38 -15.98
N VAL A 140 24.60 9.79 -16.31
CA VAL A 140 24.33 10.31 -17.64
C VAL A 140 24.94 11.69 -17.64
N SER A 141 26.23 11.76 -17.97
CA SER A 141 26.82 13.02 -18.40
C SER A 141 26.18 13.36 -19.74
N VAL A 142 24.99 13.95 -19.70
CA VAL A 142 24.40 14.58 -20.86
C VAL A 142 25.15 15.90 -21.01
N ALA A 143 25.95 16.01 -22.08
CA ALA A 143 26.47 17.31 -22.47
C ALA A 143 25.31 18.30 -22.52
N ALA A 144 25.45 19.43 -21.81
CA ALA A 144 24.37 20.41 -21.65
C ALA A 144 23.70 20.66 -23.01
N PRO A 145 22.39 20.41 -23.14
CA PRO A 145 21.72 20.49 -24.42
C PRO A 145 21.89 21.89 -25.01
N ASP A 146 22.03 21.98 -26.34
CA ASP A 146 22.01 23.26 -27.01
C ASP A 146 20.68 24.01 -26.71
N THR A 147 20.62 25.31 -26.99
CA THR A 147 19.45 26.14 -26.65
C THR A 147 18.14 25.64 -27.26
N ARG A 148 18.20 24.86 -28.35
CA ARG A 148 17.03 24.30 -29.04
C ARG A 148 16.59 22.99 -28.39
N GLY A 149 17.53 22.13 -28.00
CA GLY A 149 17.32 20.92 -27.22
C GLY A 149 16.73 21.22 -25.85
N ALA A 150 17.28 22.22 -25.15
CA ALA A 150 16.78 22.65 -23.85
C ALA A 150 15.31 23.14 -23.93
N ARG A 151 14.96 23.90 -24.99
CA ARG A 151 13.57 24.35 -25.21
C ARG A 151 12.62 23.20 -25.53
N ALA A 152 13.06 22.22 -26.34
CA ALA A 152 12.23 21.07 -26.70
C ALA A 152 11.95 20.17 -25.47
N LEU A 153 12.99 19.92 -24.68
CA LEU A 153 12.93 19.12 -23.46
C LEU A 153 12.03 19.76 -22.40
N ARG A 154 12.17 21.07 -22.19
CA ARG A 154 11.24 21.84 -21.33
C ARG A 154 9.78 21.68 -21.76
N LYS A 155 9.50 21.79 -23.07
CA LYS A 155 8.13 21.64 -23.59
C LYS A 155 7.59 20.21 -23.41
N GLN A 156 8.47 19.21 -23.50
CA GLN A 156 8.11 17.81 -23.25
C GLN A 156 7.72 17.62 -21.77
N LEU A 157 8.50 18.17 -20.85
CA LEU A 157 8.27 18.09 -19.42
C LEU A 157 7.02 18.86 -18.98
N GLU A 158 6.77 20.04 -19.56
CA GLU A 158 5.51 20.80 -19.35
C GLU A 158 4.30 19.94 -19.77
N ARG A 159 4.34 19.29 -20.94
CA ARG A 159 3.28 18.38 -21.40
C ARG A 159 3.11 17.15 -20.53
N ALA A 160 4.22 16.58 -20.06
CA ALA A 160 4.20 15.43 -19.16
C ALA A 160 3.56 15.80 -17.83
N ALA A 161 3.89 16.97 -17.30
CA ALA A 161 3.28 17.48 -16.08
C ALA A 161 1.77 17.76 -16.29
N ASP A 162 1.35 18.29 -17.45
CA ASP A 162 -0.07 18.41 -17.81
C ASP A 162 -0.77 17.04 -17.79
N ALA A 163 -0.20 16.05 -18.47
CA ALA A 163 -0.73 14.69 -18.52
C ALA A 163 -0.75 13.99 -17.15
N PHE A 164 0.26 14.27 -16.31
CA PHE A 164 0.33 13.79 -14.92
C PHE A 164 -0.85 14.32 -14.11
N VAL A 165 -1.13 15.63 -14.18
CA VAL A 165 -2.27 16.24 -13.48
C VAL A 165 -3.60 15.65 -13.95
N ASP A 166 -3.79 15.46 -15.26
CA ASP A 166 -5.01 14.86 -15.79
C ASP A 166 -5.17 13.39 -15.36
N SER A 167 -4.07 12.64 -15.30
CA SER A 167 -4.07 11.25 -14.83
C SER A 167 -4.38 11.16 -13.33
N LEU A 168 -3.81 12.06 -12.51
CA LEU A 168 -4.11 12.12 -11.08
C LEU A 168 -5.55 12.52 -10.79
N ARG A 169 -6.20 13.35 -11.62
CA ARG A 169 -7.65 13.61 -11.48
C ARG A 169 -8.47 12.33 -11.67
N VAL A 170 -8.01 11.39 -12.49
CA VAL A 170 -8.66 10.08 -12.61
C VAL A 170 -8.39 9.24 -11.37
N ALA A 171 -7.14 9.22 -10.87
CA ALA A 171 -6.79 8.54 -9.63
C ALA A 171 -7.57 9.06 -8.42
N GLU A 172 -7.77 10.38 -8.32
CA GLU A 172 -8.57 11.04 -7.28
C GLU A 172 -10.01 10.56 -7.29
N ARG A 173 -10.65 10.44 -8.46
CA ARG A 173 -12.01 9.90 -8.56
C ARG A 173 -12.11 8.44 -8.12
N GLU A 174 -11.09 7.64 -8.40
CA GLU A 174 -11.02 6.26 -7.90
C GLU A 174 -10.84 6.25 -6.38
N LEU A 175 -10.04 7.16 -5.82
CA LEU A 175 -9.86 7.29 -4.38
C LEU A 175 -11.13 7.77 -3.68
N GLU A 176 -11.85 8.73 -4.27
CA GLU A 176 -13.17 9.16 -3.79
C GLU A 176 -14.17 8.00 -3.81
N ARG A 177 -14.15 7.16 -4.87
CA ARG A 177 -14.97 5.94 -4.94
C ARG A 177 -14.57 4.96 -3.83
N ALA A 178 -13.28 4.79 -3.57
CA ALA A 178 -12.77 3.90 -2.53
C ALA A 178 -13.42 4.17 -1.16
N PHE A 179 -13.58 5.44 -0.81
CA PHE A 179 -14.14 5.85 0.48
C PHE A 179 -15.62 6.26 0.43
N ALA A 180 -16.31 6.11 -0.70
CA ALA A 180 -17.70 6.52 -0.85
C ALA A 180 -18.67 5.82 0.13
N GLY A 181 -18.32 4.62 0.60
CA GLY A 181 -19.07 3.88 1.62
C GLY A 181 -18.89 4.39 3.06
N LEU A 182 -17.98 5.33 3.31
CA LEU A 182 -17.70 5.90 4.62
C LEU A 182 -18.37 7.27 4.77
N ALA A 183 -19.12 7.48 5.86
CA ALA A 183 -19.65 8.79 6.17
C ALA A 183 -18.51 9.78 6.49
N PRO A 184 -18.70 11.10 6.32
CA PRO A 184 -17.68 12.09 6.69
C PRO A 184 -17.19 11.94 8.13
N ALA A 185 -18.11 11.70 9.08
CA ALA A 185 -17.76 11.46 10.48
C ALA A 185 -16.89 10.20 10.68
N ASP A 186 -17.14 9.12 9.93
CA ASP A 186 -16.33 7.91 9.99
C ASP A 186 -14.89 8.19 9.53
N ARG A 187 -14.73 8.99 8.47
CA ARG A 187 -13.41 9.38 7.96
C ARG A 187 -12.68 10.25 8.99
N ASP A 188 -13.38 11.21 9.61
CA ASP A 188 -12.81 12.06 10.65
C ASP A 188 -12.38 11.22 11.88
N SER A 189 -13.18 10.23 12.27
CA SER A 189 -12.81 9.28 13.32
C SER A 189 -11.56 8.49 12.95
N LEU A 190 -11.44 7.96 11.73
CA LEU A 190 -10.23 7.27 11.26
C LEU A 190 -9.00 8.20 11.32
N LEU A 191 -9.14 9.46 10.89
CA LEU A 191 -8.07 10.46 10.95
C LEU A 191 -7.64 10.78 12.39
N LEU A 192 -8.57 10.74 13.34
CA LEU A 192 -8.30 11.00 14.75
C LEU A 192 -7.60 9.84 15.45
N ILE A 193 -8.00 8.61 15.15
CA ILE A 193 -7.46 7.41 15.81
C ILE A 193 -6.18 6.89 15.18
N ALA A 194 -5.92 7.16 13.88
CA ALA A 194 -4.80 6.54 13.16
C ALA A 194 -3.43 6.64 13.86
N PRO A 195 -3.03 7.79 14.45
CA PRO A 195 -1.76 7.86 15.18
C PRO A 195 -1.74 7.03 16.48
N ALA A 196 -2.90 6.81 17.08
CA ALA A 196 -3.06 6.07 18.33
C ALA A 196 -3.47 4.60 18.12
N PHE A 197 -3.70 4.16 16.88
CA PHE A 197 -4.28 2.84 16.59
C PHE A 197 -3.42 1.69 17.14
N TRP A 198 -2.10 1.84 17.11
CA TRP A 198 -1.15 0.84 17.62
C TRP A 198 -0.74 1.08 19.07
N ALA A 199 -1.33 2.07 19.74
CA ALA A 199 -1.15 2.26 21.18
C ALA A 199 -1.97 1.22 21.96
N GLY A 200 -1.95 1.30 23.30
CA GLY A 200 -2.84 0.47 24.10
C GLY A 200 -4.30 0.71 23.72
N TRP A 201 -5.06 -0.37 23.55
CA TRP A 201 -6.51 -0.34 23.26
C TRP A 201 -7.35 -0.10 24.52
N ASP A 202 -6.69 0.11 25.66
CA ASP A 202 -7.30 0.54 26.89
C ASP A 202 -7.60 2.05 26.79
N ASP A 203 -8.83 2.45 27.10
CA ASP A 203 -9.26 3.85 27.06
C ASP A 203 -8.48 4.75 28.04
N GLU A 204 -7.81 4.15 29.03
CA GLU A 204 -6.94 4.84 29.98
C GLU A 204 -5.44 4.84 29.56
N ASP A 205 -5.08 4.23 28.43
CA ASP A 205 -3.69 4.19 27.97
C ASP A 205 -3.14 5.60 27.72
N PRO A 206 -2.09 6.02 28.45
CA PRO A 206 -1.57 7.38 28.33
C PRO A 206 -1.03 7.71 26.93
N THR A 207 -0.49 6.71 26.22
CA THR A 207 0.05 6.89 24.87
C THR A 207 -1.10 7.07 23.87
N ALA A 208 -2.16 6.26 23.95
CA ALA A 208 -3.35 6.38 23.12
C ALA A 208 -4.01 7.76 23.31
N LEU A 209 -4.17 8.20 24.55
CA LEU A 209 -4.72 9.53 24.88
C LEU A 209 -3.84 10.67 24.32
N ALA A 210 -2.52 10.52 24.38
CA ALA A 210 -1.58 11.52 23.87
C ALA A 210 -1.52 11.58 22.33
N LEU A 211 -1.67 10.44 21.65
CA LEU A 211 -1.59 10.33 20.19
C LEU A 211 -2.93 10.58 19.49
N ARG A 212 -4.06 10.34 20.16
CA ARG A 212 -5.40 10.58 19.60
C ARG A 212 -5.55 12.04 19.19
N GLY A 213 -5.86 12.28 17.91
CA GLY A 213 -5.93 13.61 17.32
C GLY A 213 -4.61 14.38 17.24
N ALA A 214 -3.46 13.71 17.37
CA ALA A 214 -2.14 14.36 17.27
C ALA A 214 -1.95 15.09 15.93
N LEU A 215 -2.38 14.50 14.82
CA LEU A 215 -2.31 15.12 13.49
C LEU A 215 -3.15 16.41 13.42
N HIS A 216 -4.32 16.43 14.04
CA HIS A 216 -5.19 17.62 14.07
C HIS A 216 -4.55 18.75 14.89
N ARG A 217 -3.98 18.43 16.05
CA ARG A 217 -3.23 19.40 16.87
C ARG A 217 -2.00 19.94 16.13
N GLU A 218 -1.22 19.06 15.49
CA GLU A 218 -0.05 19.43 14.68
C GLU A 218 -0.42 20.42 13.57
N LEU A 219 -1.54 20.18 12.88
CA LEU A 219 -2.02 20.99 11.76
C LEU A 219 -2.91 22.17 12.18
N ALA A 220 -3.10 22.39 13.49
CA ALA A 220 -4.00 23.40 14.04
C ALA A 220 -5.45 23.30 13.51
N ILE A 221 -5.93 22.08 13.25
CA ILE A 221 -7.30 21.77 12.84
C ILE A 221 -8.10 21.45 14.11
N ALA A 222 -9.22 22.13 14.30
CA ALA A 222 -10.12 21.86 15.43
C ALA A 222 -10.77 20.48 15.26
N ALA A 223 -10.71 19.65 16.30
CA ALA A 223 -11.40 18.38 16.33
C ALA A 223 -11.88 18.07 17.75
N ASP A 224 -13.08 17.52 17.85
CA ASP A 224 -13.58 16.98 19.11
C ASP A 224 -13.00 15.57 19.30
N THR A 225 -12.34 15.37 20.44
CA THR A 225 -11.72 14.09 20.82
C THR A 225 -12.42 13.44 22.01
N VAL A 226 -13.41 14.11 22.59
CA VAL A 226 -14.13 13.64 23.78
C VAL A 226 -15.06 12.50 23.41
N GLY A 227 -14.90 11.36 24.09
CA GLY A 227 -15.77 10.19 23.90
C GLY A 227 -15.50 9.35 22.65
N ILE A 228 -14.45 9.65 21.88
CA ILE A 228 -14.01 8.78 20.78
C ILE A 228 -13.14 7.67 21.37
N ALA A 229 -13.73 6.53 21.67
CA ALA A 229 -12.97 5.33 22.04
C ALA A 229 -12.22 4.77 20.82
N ILE A 230 -11.07 4.14 21.05
CA ILE A 230 -10.40 3.35 20.00
C ILE A 230 -11.02 1.96 20.06
N ASP A 231 -11.93 1.68 19.13
CA ASP A 231 -12.64 0.39 19.04
C ASP A 231 -12.19 -0.37 17.79
N GLU A 232 -11.68 -1.60 17.99
CA GLU A 232 -11.20 -2.47 16.90
C GLU A 232 -12.32 -2.78 15.93
N ASN A 233 -13.51 -3.04 16.48
CA ASN A 233 -14.67 -3.41 15.70
C ASN A 233 -15.08 -2.24 14.80
N LEU A 234 -14.99 -1.00 15.28
CA LEU A 234 -15.23 0.18 14.46
C LEU A 234 -14.26 0.22 13.27
N VAL A 235 -12.95 0.01 13.50
CA VAL A 235 -11.96 0.07 12.42
C VAL A 235 -12.18 -1.05 11.40
N LEU A 236 -12.45 -2.27 11.86
CA LEU A 236 -12.73 -3.42 10.98
C LEU A 236 -14.04 -3.23 10.20
N ASP A 237 -15.10 -2.74 10.84
CA ASP A 237 -16.38 -2.43 10.21
C ASP A 237 -16.24 -1.37 9.12
N LEU A 238 -15.46 -0.32 9.38
CA LEU A 238 -15.18 0.71 8.40
C LEU A 238 -14.28 0.16 7.28
N ALA A 239 -13.29 -0.67 7.59
CA ALA A 239 -12.46 -1.33 6.59
C ALA A 239 -13.32 -2.18 5.66
N ALA A 240 -14.34 -2.88 6.16
CA ALA A 240 -15.26 -3.68 5.35
C ALA A 240 -16.04 -2.84 4.32
N ARG A 241 -16.28 -1.55 4.59
CA ARG A 241 -17.03 -0.61 3.73
C ARG A 241 -16.19 0.08 2.66
N VAL A 242 -14.86 -0.06 2.70
CA VAL A 242 -13.96 0.52 1.70
C VAL A 242 -14.01 -0.28 0.40
N ASP A 243 -14.22 0.39 -0.73
CA ASP A 243 -14.02 -0.19 -2.05
C ASP A 243 -12.50 -0.32 -2.33
N ARG A 244 -11.95 -1.45 -1.92
CA ARG A 244 -10.53 -1.80 -2.10
C ARG A 244 -10.13 -1.86 -3.57
N ALA A 245 -11.01 -2.29 -4.47
CA ALA A 245 -10.68 -2.34 -5.89
C ALA A 245 -10.47 -0.92 -6.44
N ALA A 246 -11.27 0.04 -5.99
CA ALA A 246 -11.05 1.46 -6.29
C ALA A 246 -9.79 2.02 -5.63
N LEU A 247 -9.49 1.65 -4.38
CA LEU A 247 -8.25 2.08 -3.71
C LEU A 247 -7.01 1.60 -4.48
N ILE A 248 -6.98 0.31 -4.86
CA ILE A 248 -5.91 -0.27 -5.67
C ILE A 248 -5.83 0.41 -7.04
N ALA A 249 -6.97 0.67 -7.68
CA ALA A 249 -7.00 1.38 -8.96
C ALA A 249 -6.47 2.81 -8.84
N ALA A 250 -6.77 3.52 -7.75
CA ALA A 250 -6.22 4.84 -7.46
C ALA A 250 -4.70 4.76 -7.33
N ALA A 251 -4.18 3.81 -6.55
CA ALA A 251 -2.75 3.60 -6.36
C ALA A 251 -2.02 3.24 -7.68
N GLN A 252 -2.59 2.33 -8.48
CA GLN A 252 -2.02 1.95 -9.78
C GLN A 252 -1.99 3.13 -10.76
N ARG A 253 -3.04 3.94 -10.78
CA ARG A 253 -3.10 5.14 -11.64
C ARG A 253 -2.10 6.20 -11.20
N PHE A 254 -1.98 6.41 -9.89
CA PHE A 254 -0.99 7.30 -9.31
C PHE A 254 0.43 6.86 -9.68
N GLN A 255 0.73 5.58 -9.49
CA GLN A 255 2.01 4.96 -9.84
C GLN A 255 2.32 5.11 -11.34
N ALA A 256 1.37 4.78 -12.21
CA ALA A 256 1.53 4.92 -13.67
C ALA A 256 1.74 6.37 -14.11
N ALA A 257 1.03 7.32 -13.49
CA ALA A 257 1.21 8.75 -13.77
C ALA A 257 2.60 9.22 -13.37
N LEU A 258 3.07 8.83 -12.17
CA LEU A 258 4.42 9.15 -11.69
C LEU A 258 5.50 8.58 -12.63
N GLY A 259 5.36 7.31 -13.03
CA GLY A 259 6.27 6.68 -13.98
C GLY A 259 6.30 7.38 -15.35
N ALA A 260 5.14 7.79 -15.87
CA ALA A 260 5.06 8.54 -17.12
C ALA A 260 5.71 9.92 -17.01
N LEU A 261 5.59 10.59 -15.85
CA LEU A 261 6.26 11.87 -15.59
C LEU A 261 7.77 11.70 -15.60
N LEU A 262 8.29 10.68 -14.90
CA LEU A 262 9.73 10.36 -14.85
C LEU A 262 10.28 9.98 -16.23
N ALA A 263 9.56 9.17 -17.00
CA ALA A 263 9.99 8.73 -18.33
C ALA A 263 9.99 9.87 -19.38
N ALA A 264 9.23 10.94 -19.14
CA ALA A 264 9.08 12.02 -20.10
C ALA A 264 10.19 13.09 -20.01
N GLY A 265 11.12 13.00 -19.08
CA GLY A 265 12.15 14.02 -18.89
C GLY A 265 13.52 13.43 -18.61
N ASP A 266 14.53 14.25 -18.90
CA ASP A 266 15.79 14.20 -18.16
C ASP A 266 15.56 15.02 -16.88
N PRO A 267 15.71 14.45 -15.67
CA PRO A 267 15.46 15.15 -14.42
C PRO A 267 16.40 16.36 -14.24
N GLU A 268 17.50 16.45 -15.00
CA GLU A 268 18.40 17.62 -15.05
C GLU A 268 17.89 18.75 -15.97
N ALA A 269 16.81 18.53 -16.72
CA ALA A 269 16.31 19.49 -17.70
C ALA A 269 15.56 20.68 -17.08
N PRO A 270 15.89 21.94 -17.44
CA PRO A 270 15.29 23.12 -16.84
C PRO A 270 13.81 23.31 -17.19
N LEU A 271 12.94 23.23 -16.18
CA LEU A 271 11.64 23.90 -16.15
C LEU A 271 11.83 25.40 -15.81
N PRO A 272 10.78 26.24 -15.90
CA PRO A 272 10.85 27.58 -15.32
C PRO A 272 11.02 27.47 -13.79
N ALA A 273 12.27 27.60 -13.34
CA ALA A 273 12.65 27.58 -11.94
C ALA A 273 12.18 28.84 -11.20
N ARG A 274 11.66 28.68 -9.98
CA ARG A 274 11.72 29.76 -8.99
C ARG A 274 13.15 29.81 -8.48
N LYS A 275 13.84 30.95 -8.62
CA LYS A 275 15.23 31.13 -8.15
C LYS A 275 15.40 30.90 -6.64
N HIS A 276 14.31 30.92 -5.89
CA HIS A 276 14.28 30.73 -4.45
C HIS A 276 12.91 30.17 -4.04
N MET A 277 12.90 29.11 -3.23
CA MET A 277 11.71 28.62 -2.54
C MET A 277 11.97 28.74 -1.04
N GLU A 278 11.04 29.39 -0.33
CA GLU A 278 11.13 29.50 1.12
C GLU A 278 11.17 28.12 1.78
N GLY A 279 12.12 27.91 2.70
CA GLY A 279 12.34 26.62 3.35
C GLY A 279 13.09 25.60 2.49
N VAL A 280 13.64 25.99 1.34
CA VAL A 280 14.54 25.16 0.54
C VAL A 280 15.91 25.84 0.41
N VAL A 281 16.96 25.12 0.78
CA VAL A 281 18.35 25.54 0.56
C VAL A 281 18.95 24.64 -0.50
N GLY A 282 19.34 25.19 -1.65
CA GLY A 282 19.83 24.39 -2.78
C GLY A 282 19.27 24.88 -4.11
N ALA A 283 19.52 24.14 -5.17
CA ALA A 283 19.07 24.49 -6.52
C ALA A 283 17.70 23.86 -6.80
N ILE A 284 16.76 24.65 -7.31
CA ILE A 284 15.49 24.13 -7.84
C ILE A 284 15.48 24.38 -9.34
N VAL A 285 15.26 23.32 -10.11
CA VAL A 285 15.24 23.33 -11.57
C VAL A 285 13.84 23.64 -12.09
N GLY A 286 12.79 23.36 -11.30
CA GLY A 286 11.41 23.54 -11.73
C GLY A 286 10.39 23.58 -10.62
N THR A 287 9.32 24.37 -10.82
CA THR A 287 8.12 24.30 -9.97
C THR A 287 6.87 24.40 -10.81
N ARG A 288 5.82 23.65 -10.43
CA ARG A 288 4.49 23.75 -11.02
C ARG A 288 3.43 23.61 -9.94
N GLU A 289 2.46 24.51 -9.97
CA GLU A 289 1.28 24.40 -9.11
C GLU A 289 0.36 23.31 -9.64
N THR A 290 -0.16 22.48 -8.74
CA THR A 290 -1.16 21.45 -9.00
C THR A 290 -2.30 21.60 -8.01
N PRO A 291 -3.48 20.98 -8.26
CA PRO A 291 -4.58 20.97 -7.29
C PRO A 291 -4.21 20.42 -5.90
N TRP A 292 -3.16 19.58 -5.82
CA TRP A 292 -2.76 18.90 -4.58
C TRP A 292 -1.56 19.55 -3.87
N GLY A 293 -0.93 20.56 -4.48
CA GLY A 293 0.27 21.22 -3.99
C GLY A 293 1.32 21.41 -5.09
N LEU A 294 2.55 21.75 -4.69
CA LEU A 294 3.64 21.98 -5.66
C LEU A 294 4.21 20.66 -6.18
N LEU A 295 4.37 20.56 -7.50
CA LEU A 295 5.33 19.68 -8.15
C LEU A 295 6.66 20.44 -8.23
N VAL A 296 7.72 19.87 -7.67
CA VAL A 296 9.06 20.44 -7.61
C VAL A 296 10.04 19.50 -8.28
N LEU A 297 10.92 20.07 -9.11
CA LEU A 297 12.11 19.41 -9.62
C LEU A 297 13.31 20.07 -8.97
N GLY A 298 14.04 19.33 -8.16
CA GLY A 298 15.27 19.81 -7.56
C GLY A 298 16.43 19.82 -8.55
N GLY A 299 17.60 20.20 -8.05
CA GLY A 299 18.81 20.34 -8.84
C GLY A 299 19.85 19.30 -8.46
N PRO A 300 20.85 19.04 -9.33
CA PRO A 300 21.79 17.91 -9.19
C PRO A 300 22.85 18.08 -8.09
N GLY A 301 22.64 18.99 -7.16
CA GLY A 301 23.55 19.25 -6.04
C GLY A 301 22.75 19.30 -4.74
N PRO A 302 23.43 19.30 -3.59
CA PRO A 302 22.78 19.08 -2.30
C PRO A 302 21.71 20.13 -2.01
N ASN A 303 20.52 19.62 -1.69
CA ASN A 303 19.33 20.36 -1.35
C ASN A 303 18.88 20.01 0.08
N ARG A 304 18.33 21.00 0.78
CA ARG A 304 17.69 20.79 2.07
C ARG A 304 16.28 21.34 2.05
N TYR A 305 15.32 20.48 2.36
CA TYR A 305 13.90 20.75 2.42
C TYR A 305 13.41 20.79 3.86
N GLU A 306 13.01 21.97 4.33
CA GLU A 306 12.44 22.15 5.66
C GLU A 306 10.96 21.77 5.70
N ALA A 307 10.44 21.50 6.90
CA ALA A 307 9.07 21.07 7.11
C ALA A 307 8.03 22.03 6.50
N ALA A 308 8.29 23.34 6.56
CA ALA A 308 7.41 24.35 5.96
C ALA A 308 7.38 24.29 4.41
N ALA A 309 8.49 23.90 3.78
CA ALA A 309 8.53 23.68 2.34
C ALA A 309 7.84 22.36 1.99
N LEU A 310 8.16 21.27 2.68
CA LEU A 310 7.56 19.94 2.46
C LEU A 310 6.04 19.96 2.65
N ALA A 311 5.51 20.75 3.58
CA ALA A 311 4.06 20.95 3.75
C ALA A 311 3.37 21.54 2.50
N ARG A 312 4.12 22.17 1.58
CA ARG A 312 3.60 22.74 0.32
C ARG A 312 3.89 21.86 -0.89
N ILE A 313 4.92 21.02 -0.82
CA ILE A 313 5.36 20.14 -1.90
C ILE A 313 4.53 18.86 -1.89
N ALA A 314 3.77 18.63 -2.95
CA ALA A 314 3.02 17.38 -3.13
C ALA A 314 3.85 16.34 -3.85
N PHE A 315 4.65 16.77 -4.82
CA PHE A 315 5.46 15.89 -5.65
C PHE A 315 6.85 16.48 -5.75
N LEU A 316 7.86 15.72 -5.34
CA LEU A 316 9.26 16.10 -5.44
C LEU A 316 9.99 15.08 -6.32
N ILE A 317 10.76 15.57 -7.28
CA ILE A 317 11.66 14.75 -8.09
C ILE A 317 13.05 15.36 -7.95
N GLU A 318 13.97 14.60 -7.40
CA GLU A 318 15.38 14.94 -7.26
C GLU A 318 16.21 14.16 -8.27
N PRO A 319 16.97 14.83 -9.15
CA PRO A 319 17.93 14.15 -10.03
C PRO A 319 19.10 13.53 -9.23
N GLY A 320 19.35 14.05 -8.03
CA GLY A 320 20.32 13.55 -7.07
C GLY A 320 21.12 14.64 -6.36
N GLY A 321 22.12 14.23 -5.60
CA GLY A 321 22.83 15.09 -4.64
C GLY A 321 22.68 14.49 -3.23
N ASP A 322 23.52 14.90 -2.27
CA ASP A 322 23.37 14.43 -0.89
C ASP A 322 22.33 15.33 -0.19
N ASP A 323 21.07 14.95 -0.26
CA ASP A 323 19.92 15.77 0.10
C ASP A 323 19.42 15.53 1.53
N VAL A 324 18.71 16.51 2.09
CA VAL A 324 18.12 16.43 3.43
C VAL A 324 16.63 16.80 3.39
N TYR A 325 15.79 15.84 3.77
CA TYR A 325 14.35 15.98 3.85
C TYR A 325 13.89 16.04 5.30
N ALA A 326 13.74 17.26 5.84
CA ALA A 326 13.42 17.51 7.24
C ALA A 326 11.92 17.78 7.43
N GLY A 327 11.13 16.70 7.57
CA GLY A 327 9.71 16.76 7.91
C GLY A 327 8.86 15.74 7.17
N ARG A 328 7.62 16.13 6.87
CA ARG A 328 6.60 15.25 6.25
C ARG A 328 6.79 15.18 4.73
N ALA A 329 7.81 14.45 4.29
CA ALA A 329 8.08 14.19 2.88
C ALA A 329 7.21 13.03 2.34
N ALA A 330 6.83 13.11 1.06
CA ALA A 330 6.08 12.05 0.36
C ALA A 330 4.90 11.48 1.16
N SER A 331 4.05 12.32 1.75
CA SER A 331 2.96 11.83 2.60
C SER A 331 1.60 12.27 2.09
N ALA A 332 0.59 11.44 2.34
CA ALA A 332 -0.80 11.74 2.01
C ALA A 332 -1.65 11.58 3.28
N LEU A 333 -2.17 12.69 3.82
CA LEU A 333 -3.06 12.68 4.99
C LEU A 333 -4.50 13.00 4.60
N GLY A 334 -4.97 12.45 3.48
CA GLY A 334 -6.35 12.54 3.01
C GLY A 334 -7.02 13.89 3.28
N GLY A 335 -8.07 13.87 4.11
CA GLY A 335 -8.87 15.04 4.49
C GLY A 335 -8.18 16.12 5.33
N LEU A 336 -6.97 15.87 5.86
CA LEU A 336 -6.22 16.85 6.66
C LEU A 336 -5.28 17.73 5.84
N THR A 337 -4.67 17.18 4.79
CA THR A 337 -3.72 17.92 3.95
C THR A 337 -3.96 17.72 2.47
N ARG A 338 -3.70 16.51 1.96
CA ARG A 338 -3.84 16.13 0.56
C ARG A 338 -3.96 14.61 0.41
N PRO A 339 -4.67 14.13 -0.63
CA PRO A 339 -4.84 12.71 -0.92
C PRO A 339 -3.62 12.07 -1.60
N PHE A 340 -2.69 12.84 -2.15
CA PHE A 340 -1.53 12.32 -2.89
C PHE A 340 -0.22 12.98 -2.45
N GLY A 341 0.84 12.17 -2.34
CA GLY A 341 2.19 12.67 -2.08
C GLY A 341 3.26 11.80 -2.74
N ALA A 342 4.28 12.39 -3.35
CA ALA A 342 5.45 11.64 -3.81
C ALA A 342 6.78 12.37 -3.60
N LEU A 343 7.82 11.59 -3.38
CA LEU A 343 9.22 11.99 -3.50
C LEU A 343 9.93 10.90 -4.29
N VAL A 344 10.64 11.31 -5.34
CA VAL A 344 11.50 10.44 -6.14
C VAL A 344 12.90 10.99 -6.10
N ASP A 345 13.82 10.29 -5.45
CA ASP A 345 15.25 10.55 -5.49
C ASP A 345 15.92 9.50 -6.36
N LEU A 346 16.84 9.94 -7.22
CA LEU A 346 17.48 9.10 -8.22
C LEU A 346 18.92 8.74 -7.86
N ALA A 347 19.60 9.52 -7.01
CA ALA A 347 21.00 9.26 -6.63
C ALA A 347 21.47 10.19 -5.51
N GLY A 348 22.19 9.68 -4.52
CA GLY A 348 22.80 10.53 -3.49
C GLY A 348 23.05 9.72 -2.23
N ASP A 349 23.73 10.28 -1.23
CA ASP A 349 23.70 9.71 0.11
C ASP A 349 22.83 10.63 1.00
N ASP A 350 21.54 10.34 1.07
CA ASP A 350 20.52 11.25 1.59
C ASP A 350 20.16 11.03 3.07
N LEU A 351 19.54 12.05 3.65
CA LEU A 351 18.89 11.99 4.96
C LEU A 351 17.39 12.29 4.89
N TYR A 352 16.59 11.26 5.10
CA TYR A 352 15.14 11.34 5.26
C TYR A 352 14.79 11.43 6.75
N ALA A 353 14.47 12.62 7.24
CA ALA A 353 14.17 12.86 8.65
C ALA A 353 12.71 13.30 8.83
N GLY A 354 11.84 12.40 9.30
CA GLY A 354 10.45 12.70 9.61
C GLY A 354 10.25 13.67 10.79
N GLU A 355 11.30 13.91 11.58
CA GLU A 355 11.33 14.81 12.75
C GLU A 355 10.19 14.53 13.74
N GLY A 356 9.90 13.25 13.99
CA GLY A 356 8.87 12.82 14.94
C GLY A 356 7.42 12.99 14.45
N ARG A 357 7.19 13.34 13.18
CA ARG A 357 5.85 13.44 12.60
C ARG A 357 5.32 12.06 12.21
N ALA A 358 4.16 11.68 12.77
CA ALA A 358 3.48 10.43 12.41
C ALA A 358 2.98 10.46 10.97
N PHE A 359 3.10 9.38 10.20
CA PHE A 359 2.77 9.30 8.75
C PHE A 359 3.61 10.23 7.86
N ALA A 360 4.88 10.45 8.22
CA ALA A 360 5.89 11.05 7.35
C ALA A 360 6.54 10.01 6.42
N LEU A 361 7.40 10.44 5.48
CA LEU A 361 8.29 9.59 4.69
C LEU A 361 7.56 8.44 3.97
N GLY A 362 6.65 8.74 3.04
CA GLY A 362 5.87 7.71 2.36
C GLY A 362 4.60 7.29 3.09
N GLY A 363 4.31 7.84 4.28
CA GLY A 363 3.12 7.50 5.05
C GLY A 363 1.81 7.97 4.39
N ALA A 364 0.80 7.10 4.41
CA ALA A 364 -0.50 7.36 3.81
C ALA A 364 -1.67 7.09 4.77
N LEU A 365 -2.62 8.01 4.81
CA LEU A 365 -3.84 7.94 5.62
C LEU A 365 -5.00 8.44 4.77
N LEU A 366 -5.91 7.54 4.38
CA LEU A 366 -7.01 7.84 3.44
C LEU A 366 -6.53 8.51 2.14
N GLY A 367 -5.37 8.10 1.65
CA GLY A 367 -4.67 8.71 0.52
C GLY A 367 -3.64 7.75 -0.07
N VAL A 368 -2.90 8.16 -1.08
CA VAL A 368 -1.86 7.35 -1.71
C VAL A 368 -0.55 8.12 -1.69
N ALA A 369 0.51 7.50 -1.19
CA ALA A 369 1.83 8.11 -1.14
C ALA A 369 2.92 7.21 -1.72
N ALA A 370 3.97 7.81 -2.28
CA ALA A 370 5.13 7.09 -2.81
C ALA A 370 6.44 7.77 -2.43
N LEU A 371 7.29 7.05 -1.72
CA LEU A 371 8.69 7.41 -1.53
C LEU A 371 9.52 6.44 -2.37
N ILE A 372 10.22 6.97 -3.37
CA ILE A 372 11.08 6.21 -4.27
C ILE A 372 12.49 6.76 -4.11
N ASP A 373 13.39 5.93 -3.63
CA ASP A 373 14.82 6.18 -3.58
C ASP A 373 15.49 5.10 -4.44
N ALA A 374 16.22 5.52 -5.46
CA ALA A 374 16.74 4.63 -6.50
C ALA A 374 18.18 4.16 -6.25
N ALA A 375 19.01 4.95 -5.56
CA ALA A 375 20.43 4.67 -5.39
C ALA A 375 21.07 5.56 -4.32
N GLY A 376 21.90 4.96 -3.47
CA GLY A 376 22.56 5.70 -2.41
C GLY A 376 22.93 4.85 -1.21
N GLU A 377 23.68 5.45 -0.27
CA GLU A 377 23.78 4.98 1.11
C GLU A 377 22.97 5.88 2.07
N ASP A 378 21.65 5.73 2.00
CA ASP A 378 20.70 6.66 2.62
C ASP A 378 20.36 6.34 4.08
N ARG A 379 19.89 7.37 4.79
CA ARG A 379 19.44 7.26 6.19
C ARG A 379 17.99 7.67 6.34
N TYR A 380 17.22 6.82 6.99
CA TYR A 380 15.80 6.99 7.24
C TYR A 380 15.52 7.09 8.73
N ILE A 381 15.01 8.23 9.18
CA ILE A 381 14.65 8.51 10.57
C ILE A 381 13.16 8.86 10.62
N GLY A 382 12.33 7.84 10.85
CA GLY A 382 10.87 7.94 10.91
C GLY A 382 10.31 7.82 12.33
N GLY A 383 9.04 8.20 12.47
CA GLY A 383 8.20 7.89 13.64
C GLY A 383 7.08 6.92 13.27
N ASP A 384 5.95 7.02 13.96
CA ASP A 384 4.79 6.14 13.74
C ASP A 384 4.24 6.27 12.31
N GLY A 385 3.87 5.15 11.68
CA GLY A 385 3.24 5.15 10.36
C GLY A 385 4.12 5.68 9.22
N THR A 386 5.45 5.68 9.38
CA THR A 386 6.39 6.12 8.33
C THR A 386 6.87 4.99 7.43
N LEU A 387 7.69 5.31 6.42
CA LEU A 387 8.36 4.36 5.52
C LEU A 387 7.37 3.49 4.73
N GLY A 388 6.40 4.15 4.10
CA GLY A 388 5.41 3.50 3.24
C GLY A 388 4.24 2.84 3.99
N ALA A 389 4.10 3.06 5.30
CA ALA A 389 2.96 2.55 6.04
C ALA A 389 1.66 3.27 5.63
N GLY A 390 0.63 2.47 5.37
CA GLY A 390 -0.71 2.93 5.02
C GLY A 390 -1.74 2.60 6.11
N PHE A 391 -2.58 3.57 6.47
CA PHE A 391 -3.80 3.34 7.24
C PHE A 391 -4.98 3.73 6.36
N PHE A 392 -5.65 2.74 5.78
CA PHE A 392 -6.64 2.94 4.71
C PHE A 392 -6.05 3.73 3.52
N GLY A 393 -4.80 3.50 3.14
CA GLY A 393 -4.08 4.25 2.11
C GLY A 393 -2.95 3.46 1.48
#